data_AF-A0A5E8CIZ4-F1
#
_entry.id   AF-A0A5E8CIZ4-F1
#
_cell.length_a   1.000
_cell.length_b   1.000
_cell.length_c   1.000
_cell.angle_alpha   90.00
_cell.angle_beta   90.00
_cell.angle_gamma   90.00
#
_symmetry.space_group_name_H-M   'P 1'
#
loop_
_entity.id
_entity.type
_entity.pdbx_description
1 polymer ?
#
loop_
_entity_poly.entity_id
_entity_poly.type
_entity_poly.pdbx_seq_one_letter_code
_entity_poly.pdbx_strand_id
1 'polypeptide(L)'
;MSYNKILPTHDELKLWNKNRTVNPRTKRKIKENGPIYRILIKNWKKLKIPEIVIEDEDNVDAYSEYRKNKIDPILMVDLPIEEDKKYFEFKYKWNPYTGERLGIDKNGPLCFDPDTLIYYFYNNRLNYLWEAANDINYTGYFGDALGNGPEFEIKGRGKHPDWYLFRLPIHDCYLNKDHCHQAVTMGPILTDKELKEIDKLAKKYKNNFKGKFKVKRPQLFKMKTFYEQAISQNPNINIEPEVIPFVDPIFVKKLKHNLNVKAVHKLINM
;
A
#
# COMPACT_ATOMS: atom_id res chain seq x y z
N MET A 1 13.52 -33.25 -8.17
CA MET A 1 14.98 -32.97 -8.16
C MET A 1 15.28 -31.75 -7.30
N SER A 2 16.27 -31.81 -6.42
CA SER A 2 16.60 -30.74 -5.46
C SER A 2 17.94 -30.08 -5.80
N TYR A 3 18.07 -28.77 -5.57
CA TYR A 3 19.33 -28.04 -5.73
C TYR A 3 20.43 -28.48 -4.76
N ASN A 4 20.10 -29.34 -3.78
CA ASN A 4 21.07 -29.91 -2.84
C ASN A 4 22.07 -30.87 -3.50
N LYS A 5 21.75 -31.41 -4.70
CA LYS A 5 22.62 -32.35 -5.43
C LYS A 5 23.18 -31.76 -6.72
N ILE A 6 22.44 -30.87 -7.36
CA ILE A 6 22.80 -30.26 -8.64
C ILE A 6 22.55 -28.77 -8.53
N LEU A 7 23.62 -27.98 -8.62
CA LEU A 7 23.56 -26.52 -8.59
C LEU A 7 22.60 -25.98 -9.67
N PRO A 8 22.00 -24.81 -9.44
CA PRO A 8 21.17 -24.18 -10.45
C PRO A 8 22.02 -23.76 -11.66
N THR A 9 21.52 -24.03 -12.86
CA THR A 9 22.11 -23.58 -14.12
C THR A 9 21.93 -22.07 -14.30
N HIS A 10 22.67 -21.48 -15.24
CA HIS A 10 22.56 -20.06 -15.54
C HIS A 10 21.14 -19.67 -16.00
N ASP A 11 20.50 -20.49 -16.83
CA ASP A 11 19.15 -20.22 -17.34
C ASP A 11 18.08 -20.39 -16.25
N GLU A 12 18.24 -21.36 -15.35
CA GLU A 12 17.37 -21.50 -14.18
C GLU A 12 17.46 -20.26 -13.28
N LEU A 13 18.67 -19.75 -13.05
CA LEU A 13 18.88 -18.53 -12.29
C LEU A 13 18.24 -17.32 -12.97
N LYS A 14 18.38 -17.17 -14.29
CA LYS A 14 17.69 -16.10 -15.04
C LYS A 14 16.18 -16.19 -14.91
N LEU A 15 15.63 -17.40 -15.04
CA LEU A 15 14.19 -17.64 -14.91
C LEU A 15 13.68 -17.36 -13.49
N TRP A 16 14.45 -17.75 -12.47
CA TRP A 16 14.13 -17.42 -11.08
C TRP A 16 14.18 -15.93 -10.80
N ASN A 17 15.14 -15.19 -11.38
CA ASN A 17 15.23 -13.75 -11.15
C ASN A 17 14.02 -12.98 -11.71
N LYS A 18 13.33 -13.52 -12.73
CA LYS A 18 12.06 -12.96 -13.21
C LYS A 18 10.91 -13.11 -12.21
N ASN A 19 10.91 -14.15 -11.38
CA ASN A 19 9.93 -14.36 -10.31
C ASN A 19 10.57 -15.13 -9.14
N ARG A 20 11.08 -14.38 -8.15
CA ARG A 20 11.91 -14.93 -7.07
C ARG A 20 11.14 -15.85 -6.11
N THR A 21 9.81 -15.87 -6.19
CA THR A 21 8.94 -16.73 -5.38
C THR A 21 8.62 -18.08 -6.04
N VAL A 22 9.19 -18.41 -7.21
CA VAL A 22 8.94 -19.67 -7.91
C VAL A 22 10.25 -20.41 -8.18
N ASN A 23 10.31 -21.71 -7.86
CA ASN A 23 11.44 -22.54 -8.21
C ASN A 23 11.45 -22.79 -9.74
N PRO A 24 12.50 -22.40 -10.48
CA PRO A 24 12.51 -22.47 -11.94
C PRO A 24 12.51 -23.92 -12.47
N ARG A 25 13.04 -24.88 -11.68
CA ARG A 25 13.14 -26.31 -12.01
C ARG A 25 11.85 -27.08 -11.76
N THR A 26 11.12 -26.74 -10.69
CA THR A 26 9.90 -27.48 -10.31
C THR A 26 8.60 -26.73 -10.54
N LYS A 27 8.69 -25.44 -10.90
CA LYS A 27 7.56 -24.48 -11.04
C LYS A 27 6.73 -24.30 -9.77
N ARG A 28 7.14 -24.83 -8.63
CA ARG A 28 6.44 -24.68 -7.34
C ARG A 28 6.82 -23.36 -6.67
N LYS A 29 5.87 -22.76 -5.96
CA LYS A 29 6.12 -21.59 -5.10
C LYS A 29 7.15 -21.93 -4.01
N ILE A 30 8.03 -20.98 -3.70
CA ILE A 30 9.06 -21.05 -2.68
C ILE A 30 8.98 -19.81 -1.78
N LYS A 31 9.32 -19.98 -0.51
CA LYS A 31 9.37 -18.87 0.46
C LYS A 31 10.65 -18.07 0.28
N GLU A 32 10.58 -16.75 0.41
CA GLU A 32 11.71 -15.80 0.24
C GLU A 32 12.86 -16.00 1.24
N ASN A 33 12.64 -16.76 2.30
CA ASN A 33 13.69 -17.13 3.27
C ASN A 33 13.94 -18.64 3.33
N GLY A 34 13.32 -19.41 2.43
CA GLY A 34 13.41 -20.85 2.40
C GLY A 34 14.78 -21.34 1.91
N PRO A 35 15.14 -22.60 2.19
CA PRO A 35 16.43 -23.18 1.78
C PRO A 35 16.71 -23.03 0.28
N ILE A 36 15.70 -23.26 -0.55
CA ILE A 36 15.81 -23.15 -2.02
C ILE A 36 16.10 -21.70 -2.45
N TYR A 37 15.40 -20.73 -1.87
CA TYR A 37 15.62 -19.31 -2.17
C TYR A 37 17.04 -18.87 -1.81
N ARG A 38 17.53 -19.28 -0.63
CA ARG A 38 18.90 -19.00 -0.18
C ARG A 38 19.96 -19.60 -1.11
N ILE A 39 19.71 -20.79 -1.67
CA ILE A 39 20.61 -21.40 -2.65
C ILE A 39 20.63 -20.60 -3.95
N LEU A 40 19.45 -20.21 -4.46
CA LEU A 40 19.33 -19.46 -5.71
C LEU A 40 19.98 -18.08 -5.61
N ILE A 41 19.71 -17.32 -4.54
CA ILE A 41 20.31 -16.00 -4.32
C ILE A 41 21.84 -16.07 -4.13
N LYS A 42 22.35 -17.09 -3.43
CA LYS A 42 23.79 -17.29 -3.24
C LYS A 42 24.49 -17.54 -4.59
N ASN A 43 23.91 -18.40 -5.43
CA ASN A 43 24.48 -18.70 -6.74
C ASN A 43 24.33 -17.54 -7.73
N TRP A 44 23.22 -16.79 -7.67
CA TRP A 44 23.03 -15.55 -8.41
C TRP A 44 24.16 -14.54 -8.15
N LYS A 45 24.41 -14.24 -6.86
CA LYS A 45 25.48 -13.32 -6.43
C LYS A 45 26.87 -13.80 -6.84
N LYS A 46 27.14 -15.11 -6.74
CA LYS A 46 28.46 -15.70 -7.08
C LYS A 46 28.81 -15.51 -8.55
N LEU A 47 27.82 -15.61 -9.44
CA LEU A 47 28.04 -15.53 -10.89
C LEU A 47 28.16 -14.09 -11.40
N LYS A 48 28.07 -13.07 -10.53
CA LYS A 48 28.05 -11.64 -10.90
C LYS A 48 27.10 -11.35 -12.07
N ILE A 49 26.02 -12.12 -12.18
CA ILE A 49 25.01 -11.89 -13.21
C ILE A 49 24.43 -10.52 -12.89
N PRO A 50 24.47 -9.55 -13.82
CA PRO A 50 23.75 -8.30 -13.64
C PRO A 50 22.33 -8.65 -13.23
N GLU A 51 21.77 -8.00 -12.20
CA GLU A 51 20.34 -8.11 -12.00
C GLU A 51 19.70 -7.85 -13.36
N ILE A 52 18.96 -8.83 -13.88
CA ILE A 52 18.11 -8.58 -15.04
C ILE A 52 17.14 -7.55 -14.52
N VAL A 53 17.47 -6.29 -14.78
CA VAL A 53 16.49 -5.23 -14.96
C VAL A 53 15.59 -5.85 -16.01
N ILE A 54 14.38 -6.21 -15.60
CA ILE A 54 13.35 -6.60 -16.55
C ILE A 54 13.25 -5.39 -17.46
N GLU A 55 13.87 -5.45 -18.64
CA GLU A 55 13.65 -4.47 -19.67
C GLU A 55 12.18 -4.60 -20.03
N ASP A 56 11.48 -3.48 -19.89
CA ASP A 56 10.04 -3.31 -19.81
C ASP A 56 9.31 -3.54 -21.14
N GLU A 57 9.80 -4.44 -22.01
CA GLU A 57 9.15 -4.66 -23.32
C GLU A 57 7.76 -5.30 -23.18
N ASP A 58 7.49 -5.99 -22.06
CA ASP A 58 6.23 -6.69 -21.80
C ASP A 58 5.32 -6.05 -20.73
N ASN A 59 5.76 -4.97 -20.09
CA ASN A 59 4.94 -4.25 -19.12
C ASN A 59 4.17 -3.12 -19.82
N VAL A 60 2.85 -3.11 -19.67
CA VAL A 60 2.02 -2.01 -20.11
C VAL A 60 2.07 -0.93 -19.03
N ASP A 61 2.79 0.16 -19.31
CA ASP A 61 2.70 1.39 -18.52
C ASP A 61 1.46 2.17 -18.94
N ALA A 62 0.32 1.81 -18.34
CA ALA A 62 -0.97 2.46 -18.54
C ALA A 62 -0.94 3.98 -18.25
N TYR A 63 0.10 4.47 -17.58
CA TYR A 63 0.25 5.85 -17.16
C TYR A 63 1.42 6.57 -17.85
N SER A 64 1.97 5.99 -18.92
CA SER A 64 3.09 6.59 -19.66
C SER A 64 2.74 8.00 -20.19
N GLU A 65 1.55 8.16 -20.77
CA GLU A 65 1.04 9.47 -21.20
C GLU A 65 0.84 10.45 -20.03
N TYR A 66 0.43 9.93 -18.87
CA TYR A 66 0.14 10.74 -17.70
C TYR A 66 1.41 11.35 -17.14
N ARG A 67 2.52 10.59 -17.14
CA ARG A 67 3.85 11.12 -16.78
C ARG A 67 4.33 12.17 -17.75
N LYS A 68 4.22 11.88 -19.06
CA LYS A 68 4.69 12.77 -20.13
C LYS A 68 3.98 14.13 -20.08
N ASN A 69 2.67 14.12 -19.90
CA ASN A 69 1.84 15.31 -19.91
C ASN A 69 1.57 15.88 -18.51
N LYS A 70 2.07 15.22 -17.45
CA LYS A 70 1.84 15.56 -16.05
C LYS A 70 0.35 15.59 -15.69
N ILE A 71 -0.40 14.59 -16.16
CA ILE A 71 -1.82 14.42 -15.85
C ILE A 71 -1.96 13.80 -14.45
N ASP A 72 -2.81 14.38 -13.61
CA ASP A 72 -3.22 13.81 -12.33
C ASP A 72 -3.99 12.50 -12.56
N PRO A 73 -3.52 11.34 -12.06
CA PRO A 73 -4.18 10.05 -12.30
C PRO A 73 -5.57 9.90 -11.66
N ILE A 74 -5.91 10.71 -10.67
CA ILE A 74 -7.21 10.69 -9.97
C ILE A 74 -8.20 11.61 -10.66
N LEU A 75 -7.77 12.83 -11.04
CA LEU A 75 -8.65 13.82 -11.67
C LEU A 75 -8.73 13.70 -13.19
N MET A 76 -7.72 13.10 -13.81
CA MET A 76 -7.53 13.07 -15.27
C MET A 76 -7.45 14.47 -15.88
N VAL A 77 -6.69 15.38 -15.24
CA VAL A 77 -6.42 16.75 -15.73
C VAL A 77 -4.93 17.05 -15.68
N ASP A 78 -4.47 17.93 -16.56
CA ASP A 78 -3.07 18.39 -16.60
C ASP A 78 -2.70 19.17 -15.33
N LEU A 79 -1.45 19.02 -14.89
CA LEU A 79 -0.88 19.74 -13.76
C LEU A 79 0.16 20.79 -14.19
N PRO A 80 0.20 21.96 -13.54
CA PRO A 80 -0.61 22.32 -12.37
C PRO A 80 -2.03 22.80 -12.73
N ILE A 81 -3.01 22.52 -11.86
CA ILE A 81 -4.42 22.93 -12.06
C ILE A 81 -4.58 24.46 -12.10
N GLU A 82 -3.80 25.15 -11.27
CA GLU A 82 -3.75 26.62 -11.22
C GLU A 82 -2.30 27.07 -11.35
N GLU A 83 -2.12 28.23 -11.96
CA GLU A 83 -0.82 28.88 -12.09
C GLU A 83 -0.15 29.02 -10.69
N ASP A 84 1.16 28.81 -10.63
CA ASP A 84 1.99 28.79 -9.40
C ASP A 84 1.76 27.65 -8.39
N LYS A 85 0.78 26.77 -8.59
CA LYS A 85 0.55 25.63 -7.69
C LYS A 85 1.53 24.48 -7.97
N LYS A 86 2.15 23.94 -6.91
CA LYS A 86 3.08 22.80 -6.99
C LYS A 86 2.39 21.48 -6.66
N TYR A 87 2.55 20.49 -7.51
CA TYR A 87 2.05 19.14 -7.31
C TYR A 87 3.06 18.23 -6.57
N PHE A 88 2.57 17.10 -6.08
CA PHE A 88 3.37 16.03 -5.51
C PHE A 88 3.87 15.10 -6.61
N GLU A 89 5.13 14.70 -6.57
CA GLU A 89 5.76 13.81 -7.55
C GLU A 89 6.17 12.48 -6.89
N PHE A 90 5.59 11.38 -7.36
CA PHE A 90 5.98 10.03 -6.97
C PHE A 90 6.91 9.42 -8.02
N LYS A 91 8.21 9.35 -7.70
CA LYS A 91 9.28 9.02 -8.66
C LYS A 91 9.68 7.54 -8.75
N TYR A 92 9.01 6.65 -8.05
CA TYR A 92 9.44 5.25 -7.94
C TYR A 92 8.55 4.32 -8.75
N LYS A 93 9.15 3.26 -9.28
CA LYS A 93 8.45 2.08 -9.75
C LYS A 93 8.10 1.17 -8.57
N TRP A 94 7.09 0.34 -8.73
CA TRP A 94 6.73 -0.67 -7.74
C TRP A 94 6.28 -1.97 -8.39
N ASN A 95 6.24 -3.04 -7.62
CA ASN A 95 5.60 -4.30 -8.00
C ASN A 95 4.07 -4.15 -7.82
N PRO A 96 3.26 -4.25 -8.89
CA PRO A 96 1.82 -4.03 -8.79
C PRO A 96 1.07 -5.04 -7.91
N TYR A 97 1.62 -6.23 -7.70
CA TYR A 97 0.96 -7.28 -6.91
C TYR A 97 1.24 -7.19 -5.41
N THR A 98 2.25 -6.42 -5.01
CA THR A 98 2.66 -6.29 -3.60
C THR A 98 2.71 -4.83 -3.12
N GLY A 99 2.81 -3.88 -4.04
CA GLY A 99 3.11 -2.47 -3.76
C GLY A 99 4.55 -2.25 -3.29
N GLU A 100 5.45 -3.23 -3.41
CA GLU A 100 6.85 -3.07 -3.02
C GLU A 100 7.56 -2.08 -3.96
N ARG A 101 8.19 -1.04 -3.39
CA ARG A 101 9.01 -0.09 -4.17
C ARG A 101 10.21 -0.81 -4.76
N LEU A 102 10.47 -0.54 -6.04
CA LEU A 102 11.63 -1.05 -6.76
C LEU A 102 12.68 0.09 -6.85
N GLY A 103 12.91 0.61 -8.05
CA GLY A 103 13.83 1.72 -8.30
C GLY A 103 13.14 3.02 -8.67
N ILE A 104 13.94 4.03 -9.01
CA ILE A 104 13.44 5.25 -9.65
C ILE A 104 12.86 4.87 -11.02
N ASP A 105 11.68 5.39 -11.32
CA ASP A 105 11.03 5.20 -12.60
C ASP A 105 11.76 6.02 -13.68
N LYS A 106 12.19 5.35 -14.76
CA LYS A 106 12.87 5.99 -15.89
C LYS A 106 11.90 6.79 -16.77
N ASN A 107 10.60 6.48 -16.71
CA ASN A 107 9.55 7.18 -17.46
C ASN A 107 9.17 8.52 -16.81
N GLY A 108 9.74 8.84 -15.65
CA GLY A 108 9.44 10.05 -14.88
C GLY A 108 8.46 9.80 -13.74
N PRO A 109 8.19 10.83 -12.91
CA PRO A 109 7.29 10.69 -11.77
C PRO A 109 5.82 10.74 -12.19
N LEU A 110 4.98 10.07 -11.40
CA LEU A 110 3.54 10.31 -11.40
C LEU A 110 3.24 11.55 -10.56
N CYS A 111 2.45 12.47 -11.12
CA CYS A 111 2.17 13.78 -10.52
C CYS A 111 0.75 13.81 -9.96
N PHE A 112 0.58 14.40 -8.78
CA PHE A 112 -0.73 14.49 -8.11
C PHE A 112 -0.98 15.89 -7.55
N ASP A 113 -2.21 16.37 -7.71
CA ASP A 113 -2.74 17.50 -6.96
C ASP A 113 -2.81 17.14 -5.46
N PRO A 114 -2.08 17.85 -4.58
CA PRO A 114 -2.02 17.53 -3.16
C PRO A 114 -3.38 17.58 -2.47
N ASP A 115 -4.24 18.55 -2.83
CA ASP A 115 -5.57 18.69 -2.23
C ASP A 115 -6.47 17.51 -2.61
N THR A 116 -6.41 17.06 -3.86
CA THR A 116 -7.17 15.89 -4.33
C THR A 116 -6.67 14.61 -3.69
N LEU A 117 -5.36 14.41 -3.59
CA LEU A 117 -4.80 13.23 -2.94
C LEU A 117 -5.18 13.17 -1.44
N ILE A 118 -5.20 14.32 -0.76
CA ILE A 118 -5.71 14.41 0.61
C ILE A 118 -7.19 14.05 0.69
N TYR A 119 -8.00 14.57 -0.24
CA TYR A 119 -9.42 14.30 -0.26
C TYR A 119 -9.74 12.83 -0.56
N TYR A 120 -8.96 12.18 -1.43
CA TYR A 120 -9.04 10.74 -1.65
C TYR A 120 -8.89 9.96 -0.35
N PHE A 121 -7.82 10.22 0.41
CA PHE A 121 -7.62 9.53 1.70
C PHE A 121 -8.70 9.88 2.70
N TYR A 122 -9.15 11.13 2.72
CA TYR A 122 -10.25 11.57 3.57
C TYR A 122 -11.52 10.77 3.28
N ASN A 123 -11.95 10.69 2.03
CA ASN A 123 -13.21 10.03 1.67
C ASN A 123 -13.18 8.52 1.95
N ASN A 124 -12.03 7.88 1.78
CA ASN A 124 -11.87 6.43 1.97
C ASN A 124 -11.45 6.03 3.39
N ARG A 125 -11.30 6.98 4.33
CA ARG A 125 -10.71 6.72 5.66
C ARG A 125 -11.47 5.74 6.55
N LEU A 126 -12.75 5.51 6.25
CA LEU A 126 -13.63 4.62 7.02
C LEU A 126 -13.89 3.29 6.32
N ASN A 127 -13.42 3.11 5.08
CA ASN A 127 -13.66 1.90 4.31
C ASN A 127 -13.19 0.68 5.12
N TYR A 128 -14.06 -0.32 5.19
CA TYR A 128 -13.87 -1.57 5.94
C TYR A 128 -13.74 -1.42 7.47
N LEU A 129 -13.64 -0.19 8.01
CA LEU A 129 -13.55 0.09 9.44
C LEU A 129 -14.91 0.40 10.07
N TRP A 130 -15.77 1.12 9.35
CA TRP A 130 -17.06 1.58 9.86
C TRP A 130 -18.09 1.68 8.74
N GLU A 131 -19.21 1.02 8.95
CA GLU A 131 -20.40 1.15 8.11
C GLU A 131 -21.39 2.07 8.82
N ALA A 132 -21.70 3.20 8.17
CA ALA A 132 -22.63 4.17 8.73
C ALA A 132 -24.04 3.58 8.82
N ALA A 133 -24.81 4.05 9.81
CA ALA A 133 -26.24 3.76 9.87
C ALA A 133 -26.93 4.25 8.59
N ASN A 134 -27.96 3.55 8.16
CA ASN A 134 -28.91 4.09 7.18
C ASN A 134 -30.20 4.51 7.92
N ASP A 135 -30.89 5.51 7.39
CA ASP A 135 -32.06 6.15 8.03
C ASP A 135 -33.26 5.21 8.27
N ILE A 136 -33.21 3.97 7.75
CA ILE A 136 -34.37 3.09 7.64
C ILE A 136 -34.18 1.82 8.47
N ASN A 137 -32.99 1.20 8.53
CA ASN A 137 -32.92 -0.23 8.88
C ASN A 137 -31.79 -0.72 9.80
N TYR A 138 -30.74 0.05 10.12
CA TYR A 138 -29.71 -0.46 11.04
C TYR A 138 -28.85 0.62 11.70
N THR A 139 -28.41 0.34 12.93
CA THR A 139 -27.36 1.09 13.61
C THR A 139 -26.02 0.83 12.93
N GLY A 140 -25.20 1.86 12.77
CA GLY A 140 -23.85 1.70 12.21
C GLY A 140 -23.02 0.70 13.01
N TYR A 141 -22.12 0.00 12.33
CA TYR A 141 -21.33 -1.08 12.91
C TYR A 141 -19.87 -1.04 12.44
N PHE A 142 -18.98 -1.62 13.25
CA PHE A 142 -17.57 -1.72 12.91
C PHE A 142 -17.33 -2.84 11.90
N GLY A 143 -16.54 -2.54 10.87
CA GLY A 143 -16.25 -3.47 9.79
C GLY A 143 -15.07 -4.40 10.09
N ASP A 144 -14.80 -5.27 9.11
CA ASP A 144 -13.81 -6.35 9.22
C ASP A 144 -12.36 -5.85 9.31
N ALA A 145 -12.04 -4.59 9.03
CA ALA A 145 -10.68 -4.07 9.12
C ALA A 145 -10.23 -3.74 10.56
N LEU A 146 -11.18 -3.61 11.49
CA LEU A 146 -10.91 -3.14 12.85
C LEU A 146 -9.98 -4.12 13.60
N GLY A 147 -8.79 -3.64 13.96
CA GLY A 147 -7.80 -4.42 14.72
C GLY A 147 -7.13 -5.58 13.94
N ASN A 148 -7.27 -5.66 12.61
CA ASN A 148 -6.75 -6.78 11.81
C ASN A 148 -5.35 -6.60 11.22
N GLY A 149 -4.73 -5.44 11.45
CA GLY A 149 -3.40 -5.09 10.96
C GLY A 149 -3.40 -4.67 9.49
N PRO A 150 -2.24 -4.26 8.96
CA PRO A 150 -2.11 -3.74 7.59
C PRO A 150 -2.29 -4.81 6.50
N GLU A 151 -2.24 -6.09 6.86
CA GLU A 151 -2.46 -7.22 5.94
C GLU A 151 -3.93 -7.63 5.84
N PHE A 152 -4.79 -7.13 6.73
CA PHE A 152 -6.23 -7.40 6.78
C PHE A 152 -6.55 -8.90 6.59
N GLU A 153 -5.98 -9.75 7.45
CA GLU A 153 -6.24 -11.19 7.40
C GLU A 153 -7.62 -11.52 7.97
N ILE A 154 -8.58 -11.78 7.10
CA ILE A 154 -9.96 -12.13 7.45
C ILE A 154 -10.12 -13.64 7.39
N LYS A 155 -10.61 -14.21 8.49
CA LYS A 155 -10.87 -15.66 8.59
C LYS A 155 -11.84 -16.10 7.49
N GLY A 156 -11.36 -16.98 6.61
CA GLY A 156 -12.14 -17.53 5.50
C GLY A 156 -12.10 -16.71 4.19
N ARG A 157 -11.61 -15.46 4.20
CA ARG A 157 -11.44 -14.65 2.97
C ARG A 157 -9.98 -14.46 2.56
N GLY A 158 -9.04 -14.60 3.50
CA GLY A 158 -7.61 -14.46 3.26
C GLY A 158 -7.09 -13.08 3.60
N LYS A 159 -6.01 -12.66 2.94
CA LYS A 159 -5.32 -11.38 3.19
C LYS A 159 -5.70 -10.35 2.14
N HIS A 160 -5.90 -9.12 2.59
CA HIS A 160 -6.27 -7.99 1.74
C HIS A 160 -5.36 -6.78 1.97
N PRO A 161 -4.03 -6.90 1.74
CA PRO A 161 -3.10 -5.81 1.97
C PRO A 161 -3.37 -4.60 1.05
N ASP A 162 -4.11 -4.78 -0.04
CA ASP A 162 -4.64 -3.75 -0.93
C ASP A 162 -5.62 -2.79 -0.23
N TRP A 163 -6.28 -3.21 0.84
CA TRP A 163 -7.21 -2.37 1.61
C TRP A 163 -6.50 -1.30 2.45
N TYR A 164 -5.17 -1.32 2.53
CA TYR A 164 -4.43 -0.33 3.29
C TYR A 164 -4.56 1.08 2.69
N LEU A 165 -5.23 1.98 3.42
CA LEU A 165 -5.61 3.32 2.95
C LEU A 165 -4.46 4.15 2.38
N PHE A 166 -3.29 4.19 3.03
CA PHE A 166 -2.19 5.08 2.63
C PHE A 166 -1.28 4.48 1.56
N ARG A 167 -1.86 3.73 0.62
CA ARG A 167 -1.23 3.38 -0.64
C ARG A 167 -1.42 4.50 -1.67
N LEU A 168 -0.51 4.60 -2.62
CA LEU A 168 -0.73 5.45 -3.78
C LEU A 168 -2.00 4.94 -4.51
N PRO A 169 -2.97 5.81 -4.84
CA PRO A 169 -4.27 5.40 -5.38
C PRO A 169 -4.22 5.05 -6.87
N ILE A 170 -3.28 4.20 -7.23
CA ILE A 170 -3.00 3.72 -8.59
C ILE A 170 -2.66 2.24 -8.46
N HIS A 171 -3.51 1.38 -9.00
CA HIS A 171 -3.42 -0.06 -8.76
C HIS A 171 -3.01 -0.84 -10.01
N ASP A 172 -3.20 -0.31 -11.21
CA ASP A 172 -3.05 -0.98 -12.50
C ASP A 172 -1.79 -0.54 -13.28
N CYS A 173 -0.79 0.01 -12.60
CA CYS A 173 0.47 0.41 -13.22
C CYS A 173 1.48 -0.76 -13.31
N TYR A 174 2.24 -0.85 -14.41
CA TYR A 174 3.29 -1.85 -14.64
C TYR A 174 2.78 -3.31 -14.68
N LEU A 175 1.56 -3.52 -15.17
CA LEU A 175 1.03 -4.86 -15.38
C LEU A 175 1.63 -5.49 -16.63
N ASN A 176 1.84 -6.80 -16.60
CA ASN A 176 2.24 -7.56 -17.80
C ASN A 176 1.12 -7.48 -18.85
N LYS A 177 1.44 -7.52 -20.14
CA LYS A 177 0.45 -7.58 -21.24
C LYS A 177 -0.59 -8.69 -21.05
N ASP A 178 -0.15 -9.88 -20.61
CA ASP A 178 -1.01 -11.04 -20.37
C ASP A 178 -1.55 -11.09 -18.92
N HIS A 179 -1.68 -9.95 -18.26
CA HIS A 179 -2.18 -9.88 -16.89
C HIS A 179 -3.60 -10.47 -16.78
N CYS A 180 -3.78 -11.36 -15.80
CA CYS A 180 -5.10 -11.87 -15.46
C CYS A 180 -5.85 -10.84 -14.61
N HIS A 181 -6.91 -10.24 -15.16
CA HIS A 181 -7.77 -9.26 -14.49
C HIS A 181 -8.46 -9.74 -13.20
N GLN A 182 -8.25 -11.00 -12.79
CA GLN A 182 -8.71 -11.53 -11.50
C GLN A 182 -7.69 -11.31 -10.37
N ALA A 183 -6.44 -10.96 -10.69
CA ALA A 183 -5.42 -10.71 -9.69
C ALA A 183 -5.60 -9.32 -9.06
N VAL A 184 -5.55 -9.26 -7.74
CA VAL A 184 -5.58 -8.01 -6.99
C VAL A 184 -4.25 -7.28 -7.16
N THR A 185 -4.33 -6.00 -7.47
CA THR A 185 -3.16 -5.13 -7.65
C THR A 185 -3.28 -3.92 -6.73
N MET A 186 -2.14 -3.28 -6.43
CA MET A 186 -2.08 -2.21 -5.44
C MET A 186 -0.89 -1.28 -5.66
N GLY A 187 -1.10 -0.02 -5.30
CA GLY A 187 -0.02 0.97 -5.23
C GLY A 187 0.91 0.77 -4.02
N PRO A 188 2.06 1.43 -4.02
CA PRO A 188 3.01 1.40 -2.92
C PRO A 188 2.51 2.18 -1.72
N ILE A 189 2.86 1.74 -0.51
CA ILE A 189 2.55 2.46 0.73
C ILE A 189 3.37 3.75 0.80
N LEU A 190 2.70 4.90 0.91
CA LEU A 190 3.34 6.20 1.10
C LEU A 190 4.11 6.25 2.43
N THR A 191 5.32 6.79 2.37
CA THR A 191 6.15 7.02 3.56
C THR A 191 5.67 8.25 4.32
N ASP A 192 6.01 8.33 5.61
CA ASP A 192 5.76 9.52 6.41
C ASP A 192 6.38 10.80 5.83
N LYS A 193 7.52 10.68 5.12
CA LYS A 193 8.16 11.81 4.45
C LYS A 193 7.31 12.33 3.30
N GLU A 194 6.77 11.43 2.47
CA GLU A 194 5.89 11.77 1.35
C GLU A 194 4.56 12.36 1.85
N LEU A 195 3.96 11.79 2.90
CA LEU A 195 2.74 12.34 3.49
C LEU A 195 2.96 13.77 4.04
N LYS A 196 4.11 14.02 4.70
CA LYS A 196 4.49 15.36 5.15
C LYS A 196 4.72 16.32 3.99
N GLU A 197 5.26 15.84 2.87
CA GLU A 197 5.45 16.62 1.66
C GLU A 197 4.11 17.01 1.02
N ILE A 198 3.17 16.07 0.90
CA ILE A 198 1.80 16.33 0.43
C ILE A 198 1.12 17.39 1.30
N ASP A 199 1.15 17.23 2.64
CA ASP A 199 0.61 18.22 3.58
C ASP A 199 1.27 19.60 3.41
N LYS A 200 2.59 19.65 3.18
CA LYS A 200 3.35 20.89 2.97
C LYS A 200 2.95 21.59 1.67
N LEU A 201 2.79 20.84 0.59
CA LEU A 201 2.37 21.38 -0.71
C LEU A 201 0.93 21.90 -0.63
N ALA A 202 0.00 21.10 -0.09
CA ALA A 202 -1.40 21.47 0.05
C ALA A 202 -1.60 22.75 0.88
N LYS A 203 -0.83 22.95 1.96
CA LYS A 203 -0.90 24.18 2.78
C LYS A 203 -0.66 25.46 1.98
N LYS A 204 0.16 25.42 0.93
CA LYS A 204 0.40 26.59 0.05
C LYS A 204 -0.86 27.03 -0.69
N TYR A 205 -1.82 26.13 -0.87
CA TYR A 205 -3.08 26.42 -1.55
C TYR A 205 -4.11 27.10 -0.64
N LYS A 206 -3.74 27.44 0.61
CA LYS A 206 -4.58 28.17 1.57
C LYS A 206 -5.95 27.49 1.74
N ASN A 207 -7.04 28.21 1.43
CA ASN A 207 -8.43 27.78 1.58
C ASN A 207 -8.99 26.99 0.39
N ASN A 208 -8.18 26.70 -0.63
CA ASN A 208 -8.60 25.98 -1.84
C ASN A 208 -9.35 24.69 -1.53
N PHE A 209 -8.81 23.87 -0.62
CA PHE A 209 -9.43 22.61 -0.20
C PHE A 209 -10.86 22.80 0.31
N LYS A 210 -11.10 23.80 1.17
CA LYS A 210 -12.44 24.10 1.70
C LYS A 210 -13.38 24.61 0.60
N GLY A 211 -12.84 25.41 -0.33
CA GLY A 211 -13.59 25.88 -1.50
C GLY A 211 -14.07 24.72 -2.38
N LYS A 212 -13.15 23.81 -2.72
CA LYS A 212 -13.35 22.67 -3.62
C LYS A 212 -14.22 21.57 -3.02
N PHE A 213 -13.91 21.11 -1.79
CA PHE A 213 -14.53 19.93 -1.20
C PHE A 213 -15.54 20.23 -0.10
N LYS A 214 -15.77 21.52 0.23
CA LYS A 214 -16.69 21.98 1.29
C LYS A 214 -16.40 21.44 2.69
N VAL A 215 -15.22 20.84 2.89
CA VAL A 215 -14.73 20.32 4.18
C VAL A 215 -13.42 21.00 4.57
N LYS A 216 -13.09 21.03 5.86
CA LYS A 216 -11.78 21.55 6.32
C LYS A 216 -10.69 20.55 5.91
N ARG A 217 -9.54 21.05 5.46
CA ARG A 217 -8.40 20.17 5.12
C ARG A 217 -7.96 19.35 6.33
N PRO A 218 -8.03 18.02 6.30
CA PRO A 218 -7.49 17.18 7.35
C PRO A 218 -5.95 17.23 7.31
N GLN A 219 -5.32 16.91 8.43
CA GLN A 219 -3.86 16.69 8.46
C GLN A 219 -3.60 15.21 8.17
N LEU A 220 -2.91 14.90 7.07
CA LEU A 220 -2.70 13.50 6.65
C LEU A 220 -2.02 12.68 7.73
N PHE A 221 -0.97 13.24 8.35
CA PHE A 221 -0.24 12.52 9.39
C PHE A 221 -1.12 12.13 10.58
N LYS A 222 -2.02 13.02 11.00
CA LYS A 222 -2.97 12.76 12.09
C LYS A 222 -4.00 11.69 11.70
N MET A 223 -4.50 11.76 10.46
CA MET A 223 -5.40 10.75 9.91
C MET A 223 -4.72 9.38 9.87
N LYS A 224 -3.46 9.32 9.42
CA LYS A 224 -2.64 8.10 9.42
C LYS A 224 -2.47 7.53 10.82
N THR A 225 -2.15 8.37 11.80
CA THR A 225 -2.01 7.91 13.19
C THR A 225 -3.30 7.25 13.70
N PHE A 226 -4.47 7.87 13.48
CA PHE A 226 -5.73 7.28 13.92
C PHE A 226 -6.11 6.03 13.11
N TYR A 227 -5.83 6.01 11.82
CA TYR A 227 -6.04 4.84 10.97
C TYR A 227 -5.19 3.65 11.41
N GLU A 228 -3.88 3.85 11.61
CA GLU A 228 -2.96 2.82 12.09
C GLU A 228 -3.36 2.31 13.48
N GLN A 229 -3.85 3.20 14.35
CA GLN A 229 -4.43 2.81 15.64
C GLN A 229 -5.72 1.99 15.49
N ALA A 230 -6.61 2.35 14.56
CA ALA A 230 -7.85 1.64 14.31
C ALA A 230 -7.61 0.21 13.80
N ILE A 231 -6.60 0.01 12.96
CA ILE A 231 -6.29 -1.31 12.41
C ILE A 231 -5.29 -2.10 13.27
N SER A 232 -4.65 -1.52 14.29
CA SER A 232 -3.58 -2.21 15.02
C SER A 232 -4.07 -3.49 15.73
N GLN A 233 -3.35 -4.61 15.51
CA GLN A 233 -3.57 -5.87 16.23
C GLN A 233 -3.10 -5.80 17.70
N ASN A 234 -2.15 -4.90 17.96
CA ASN A 234 -1.53 -4.73 19.27
C ASN A 234 -1.47 -3.24 19.61
N PRO A 235 -2.63 -2.57 19.80
CA PRO A 235 -2.65 -1.20 20.27
C PRO A 235 -2.06 -1.15 21.68
N ASN A 236 -1.38 -0.07 22.03
CA ASN A 236 -0.82 0.10 23.37
C ASN A 236 -1.95 0.25 24.39
N ILE A 237 -2.18 -0.78 25.20
CA ILE A 237 -3.20 -0.82 26.26
C ILE A 237 -2.73 -0.25 27.60
N ASN A 238 -1.52 0.33 27.66
CA ASN A 238 -0.87 0.83 28.89
C ASN A 238 -0.75 -0.25 29.98
N ILE A 239 -0.45 -1.48 29.57
CA ILE A 239 -0.09 -2.59 30.46
C ILE A 239 1.28 -3.06 30.00
N GLU A 240 2.21 -3.20 30.95
CA GLU A 240 3.55 -3.70 30.68
C GLU A 240 3.49 -5.11 30.04
N PRO A 241 4.25 -5.39 28.97
CA PRO A 241 4.19 -6.67 28.25
C PRO A 241 4.37 -7.89 29.13
N GLU A 242 5.16 -7.77 30.21
CA GLU A 242 5.45 -8.82 31.18
C GLU A 242 4.24 -9.15 32.07
N VAL A 243 3.32 -8.20 32.24
CA VAL A 243 2.11 -8.36 33.06
C VAL A 243 0.97 -8.99 32.24
N ILE A 244 0.94 -8.77 30.93
CA ILE A 244 -0.13 -9.24 30.03
C ILE A 244 -0.47 -10.74 30.19
N PRO A 245 0.51 -11.67 30.32
CA PRO A 245 0.22 -13.10 30.50
C PRO A 245 -0.56 -13.44 31.78
N PHE A 246 -0.57 -12.54 32.78
CA PHE A 246 -1.23 -12.71 34.06
C PHE A 246 -2.59 -11.99 34.15
N VAL A 247 -2.98 -11.28 33.09
CA VAL A 247 -4.28 -10.59 33.00
C VAL A 247 -5.26 -11.47 32.22
N ASP A 248 -6.54 -11.42 32.58
CA ASP A 248 -7.61 -12.10 31.83
C ASP A 248 -7.52 -11.76 30.31
N PRO A 249 -7.33 -12.77 29.44
CA PRO A 249 -7.25 -12.55 28.00
C PRO A 249 -8.48 -11.88 27.40
N ILE A 250 -9.68 -12.11 27.96
CA ILE A 250 -10.93 -11.47 27.51
C ILE A 250 -10.89 -9.97 27.79
N PHE A 251 -10.44 -9.59 28.99
CA PHE A 251 -10.24 -8.20 29.36
C PHE A 251 -9.22 -7.50 28.45
N VAL A 252 -8.06 -8.11 28.19
CA VAL A 252 -7.05 -7.59 27.26
C VAL A 252 -7.63 -7.39 25.86
N LYS A 253 -8.37 -8.37 25.34
CA LYS A 253 -9.05 -8.28 24.04
C LYS A 253 -10.04 -7.12 23.99
N LYS A 254 -10.84 -6.93 25.04
CA LYS A 254 -11.81 -5.83 25.14
C LYS A 254 -11.12 -4.47 25.17
N LEU A 255 -10.01 -4.33 25.91
CA LEU A 255 -9.23 -3.09 25.94
C LEU A 255 -8.67 -2.75 24.56
N LYS A 256 -8.05 -3.72 23.87
CA LYS A 256 -7.53 -3.51 22.51
C LYS A 256 -8.65 -3.05 21.56
N HIS A 257 -9.76 -3.78 21.55
CA HIS A 257 -10.92 -3.43 20.73
C HIS A 257 -11.44 -2.01 21.02
N ASN A 258 -11.59 -1.63 22.29
CA ASN A 258 -12.04 -0.28 22.67
C ASN A 258 -11.10 0.82 22.19
N LEU A 259 -9.78 0.59 22.19
CA LEU A 259 -8.81 1.53 21.63
C LEU A 259 -8.94 1.68 20.12
N ASN A 260 -9.11 0.56 19.40
CA ASN A 260 -9.35 0.60 17.97
C ASN A 260 -10.65 1.37 17.64
N VAL A 261 -11.74 1.08 18.36
CA VAL A 261 -13.04 1.78 18.25
C VAL A 261 -12.89 3.29 18.50
N LYS A 262 -12.17 3.67 19.56
CA LYS A 262 -11.92 5.08 19.87
C LYS A 262 -11.19 5.78 18.72
N ALA A 263 -10.24 5.11 18.07
CA ALA A 263 -9.53 5.65 16.92
C ALA A 263 -10.44 5.82 15.68
N VAL A 264 -11.35 4.87 15.42
CA VAL A 264 -12.38 5.02 14.38
C VAL A 264 -13.27 6.22 14.66
N HIS A 265 -13.74 6.42 15.90
CA HIS A 265 -14.51 7.62 16.24
C HIS A 265 -13.72 8.92 16.04
N LYS A 266 -12.39 8.90 16.22
CA LYS A 266 -11.55 10.07 15.88
C LYS A 266 -11.52 10.31 14.37
N LEU A 267 -11.47 9.27 13.54
CA LEU A 267 -11.55 9.39 12.07
C LEU A 267 -12.91 9.92 11.61
N ILE A 268 -14.01 9.44 12.18
CA ILE A 268 -15.37 9.91 11.86
C ILE A 268 -15.47 11.43 12.06
N ASN A 269 -14.92 11.94 13.16
CA ASN A 269 -14.99 13.35 13.55
C ASN A 269 -13.88 14.25 12.94
N MET A 270 -13.10 13.76 11.96
CA MET A 270 -12.14 14.60 11.20
C MET A 270 -12.83 15.42 10.12
#